data_AF-A0A3N4LLP9-F1
#
_entry.id   AF-A0A3N4LLP9-F1
#
_cell.length_a   1.000
_cell.length_b   1.000
_cell.length_c   1.000
_cell.angle_alpha   90.00
_cell.angle_beta   90.00
_cell.angle_gamma   90.00
#
_symmetry.space_group_name_H-M   'P 1'
#
loop_
_entity.id
_entity.type
_entity.pdbx_description
1 polymer ?
#
loop_
_entity_poly.entity_id
_entity_poly.type
_entity_poly.pdbx_seq_one_letter_code
_entity_poly.pdbx_strand_id
1 'polypeptide(L)'
;MPVSIIDYSKRETLVIALQGVHTVISVAFAFDPASFVSSQITLLQAAKEAGVKRFAPSDWAYAEAANDFIGVYHPKAEIWEAVKESGLQYTAFRPGLFLNFTAFGSTKLERDERVFKASPEFPIGLNIAAGRADVPGSGEERLNITFTDDIAGFAAASLDTEWKTESGMAGTVTTLNELVNIAEKVTGKKNSSSRDVTFR
;
A
#
# COMPACT_ATOMS: atom_id res chain seq x y z
N MET A 1 -2.15 19.91 13.88
CA MET A 1 -1.59 19.97 12.51
C MET A 1 -2.54 20.75 11.63
N PRO A 2 -2.06 21.60 10.71
CA PRO A 2 -2.93 22.26 9.75
C PRO A 2 -3.57 21.22 8.83
N VAL A 3 -4.82 21.46 8.44
CA VAL A 3 -5.57 20.65 7.47
C VAL A 3 -5.91 21.55 6.28
N SER A 4 -5.61 21.07 5.07
CA SER A 4 -5.88 21.79 3.84
C SER A 4 -6.89 21.02 3.00
N ILE A 5 -7.92 21.70 2.52
CA ILE A 5 -8.85 21.15 1.54
C ILE A 5 -8.25 21.42 0.15
N ILE A 6 -7.99 20.37 -0.61
CA ILE A 6 -7.31 20.41 -1.90
C ILE A 6 -8.08 19.62 -2.95
N ASP A 7 -7.83 19.92 -4.21
CA ASP A 7 -8.35 19.18 -5.36
C ASP A 7 -7.15 18.63 -6.15
N TYR A 8 -7.01 17.30 -6.16
CA TYR A 8 -5.88 16.63 -6.82
C TYR A 8 -5.89 16.80 -8.35
N SER A 9 -6.99 17.28 -8.94
CA SER A 9 -7.05 17.65 -10.36
C SER A 9 -6.58 19.08 -10.64
N LYS A 10 -6.37 19.91 -9.60
CA LYS A 10 -6.01 21.33 -9.70
C LYS A 10 -4.67 21.60 -9.05
N ARG A 11 -3.63 21.62 -9.88
CA ARG A 11 -2.22 21.82 -9.48
C ARG A 11 -2.03 23.05 -8.59
N GLU A 12 -2.67 24.17 -8.90
CA GLU A 12 -2.57 25.43 -8.17
C GLU A 12 -2.98 25.29 -6.70
N THR A 13 -4.01 24.48 -6.41
CA THR A 13 -4.46 24.24 -5.02
C THR A 13 -3.43 23.43 -4.24
N LEU A 14 -2.76 22.49 -4.91
CA LEU A 14 -1.69 21.68 -4.32
C LEU A 14 -0.44 22.52 -4.08
N VAL A 15 -0.04 23.37 -5.03
CA VAL A 15 1.15 24.23 -4.88
C VAL A 15 1.02 25.16 -3.68
N ILE A 16 -0.16 25.75 -3.47
CA ILE A 16 -0.45 26.59 -2.31
C ILE A 16 -0.37 25.78 -1.02
N ALA A 17 -0.99 24.59 -0.99
CA ALA A 17 -0.99 23.73 0.19
C ALA A 17 0.40 23.18 0.56
N LEU A 18 1.31 23.08 -0.41
CA LEU A 18 2.66 22.55 -0.24
C LEU A 18 3.72 23.62 0.07
N GLN A 19 3.35 24.90 0.16
CA GLN A 19 4.30 25.96 0.52
C GLN A 19 4.95 25.69 1.89
N GLY A 20 6.28 25.68 1.92
CA GLY A 20 7.06 25.40 3.13
C GLY A 20 7.11 23.93 3.55
N VAL A 21 6.50 23.01 2.79
CA VAL A 21 6.58 21.57 3.04
C VAL A 21 7.92 21.02 2.54
N HIS A 22 8.67 20.36 3.42
CA HIS A 22 9.94 19.73 3.06
C HIS A 22 9.75 18.38 2.35
N THR A 23 8.85 17.55 2.86
CA THR A 23 8.64 16.16 2.42
C THR A 23 7.17 15.90 2.13
N VAL A 24 6.87 15.29 1.00
CA VAL A 24 5.54 14.80 0.65
C VAL A 24 5.54 13.27 0.67
N ILE A 25 4.62 12.69 1.45
CA ILE A 25 4.36 11.26 1.50
C ILE A 25 2.93 11.04 1.02
N SER A 26 2.77 10.44 -0.16
CA SER A 26 1.46 10.18 -0.75
C SER A 26 0.94 8.82 -0.29
N VAL A 27 -0.26 8.81 0.32
CA VAL A 27 -1.05 7.61 0.65
C VAL A 27 -2.39 7.61 -0.09
N ALA A 28 -2.53 8.46 -1.11
CA ALA A 28 -3.77 8.63 -1.85
C ALA A 28 -4.04 7.42 -2.78
N PHE A 29 -5.30 7.06 -2.95
CA PHE A 29 -5.74 5.98 -3.82
C PHE A 29 -6.97 6.43 -4.62
N ALA A 30 -7.08 5.95 -5.86
CA ALA A 30 -8.27 6.06 -6.69
C ALA A 30 -8.52 4.72 -7.38
N PHE A 31 -9.79 4.31 -7.49
CA PHE A 31 -10.17 3.05 -8.13
C PHE A 31 -9.95 3.08 -9.65
N ASP A 32 -10.18 4.23 -10.28
CA ASP A 32 -9.91 4.42 -11.71
C ASP A 32 -8.40 4.60 -11.94
N PRO A 33 -7.75 3.73 -12.74
CA PRO A 33 -6.30 3.79 -12.98
C PRO A 33 -5.83 5.14 -13.54
N ALA A 34 -6.56 5.73 -14.48
CA ALA A 34 -6.18 7.01 -15.09
C ALA A 34 -6.24 8.16 -14.07
N SER A 35 -7.28 8.18 -13.23
CA SER A 35 -7.41 9.13 -12.12
C SER A 35 -6.32 8.93 -11.07
N PHE A 36 -5.94 7.68 -10.78
CA PHE A 36 -4.85 7.38 -9.86
C PHE A 36 -3.51 7.91 -10.38
N VAL A 37 -3.18 7.64 -11.65
CA VAL A 37 -1.95 8.14 -12.27
C VAL A 37 -1.94 9.67 -12.33
N SER A 38 -2.98 10.27 -12.92
CA SER A 38 -3.05 11.73 -13.09
C SER A 38 -2.98 12.50 -11.76
N SER A 39 -3.60 12.00 -10.69
CA SER A 39 -3.53 12.63 -9.37
C SER A 39 -2.11 12.57 -8.76
N GLN A 40 -1.41 11.44 -8.89
CA GLN A 40 -0.03 11.29 -8.42
C GLN A 40 0.94 12.17 -9.21
N ILE A 41 0.80 12.22 -10.54
CA ILE A 41 1.61 13.10 -11.40
C ILE A 41 1.36 14.57 -11.06
N THR A 42 0.10 14.98 -10.90
CA THR A 42 -0.24 16.37 -10.56
C THR A 42 0.34 16.76 -9.19
N LEU A 43 0.25 15.87 -8.21
CA LEU A 43 0.85 16.07 -6.89
C LEU A 43 2.38 16.20 -6.96
N LEU A 44 3.06 15.36 -7.74
CA LEU A 44 4.50 15.42 -7.94
C LEU A 44 4.91 16.77 -8.56
N GLN A 45 4.22 17.21 -9.61
CA GLN A 45 4.54 18.49 -10.26
C GLN A 45 4.30 19.68 -9.32
N ALA A 46 3.22 19.64 -8.54
CA ALA A 46 2.97 20.65 -7.52
C ALA A 46 4.04 20.68 -6.43
N ALA A 47 4.51 19.50 -5.98
CA ALA A 47 5.59 19.39 -5.00
C ALA A 47 6.89 20.00 -5.52
N LYS A 48 7.26 19.71 -6.77
CA LYS A 48 8.43 20.34 -7.42
C LYS A 48 8.32 21.85 -7.45
N GLU A 49 7.17 22.38 -7.86
CA GLU A 49 6.93 23.82 -7.96
C GLU A 49 6.93 24.52 -6.59
N ALA A 50 6.40 23.87 -5.56
CA ALA A 50 6.42 24.38 -4.19
C ALA A 50 7.80 24.29 -3.51
N GLY A 51 8.80 23.67 -4.17
CA GLY A 51 10.16 23.56 -3.65
C GLY A 51 10.39 22.43 -2.65
N VAL A 52 9.48 21.44 -2.59
CA VAL A 52 9.61 20.21 -1.81
C VAL A 52 10.95 19.52 -2.12
N LYS A 53 11.57 18.88 -1.12
CA LYS A 53 12.88 18.21 -1.27
C LYS A 53 12.75 16.70 -1.43
N ARG A 54 11.76 16.11 -0.76
CA ARG A 54 11.55 14.67 -0.71
C ARG A 54 10.13 14.30 -1.15
N PHE A 55 9.99 13.30 -2.01
CA PHE A 55 8.70 12.81 -2.47
C PHE A 55 8.62 11.28 -2.46
N ALA A 56 7.61 10.73 -1.79
CA ALA A 56 7.26 9.31 -1.86
C ALA A 56 5.88 9.16 -2.53
N PRO A 57 5.78 8.47 -3.69
CA PRO A 57 4.49 8.23 -4.34
C PRO A 57 3.65 7.22 -3.54
N SER A 58 2.35 7.15 -3.85
CA SER A 58 1.47 6.13 -3.27
C SER A 58 1.71 4.77 -3.92
N ASP A 59 2.75 4.07 -3.49
CA ASP A 59 3.04 2.73 -3.95
C ASP A 59 2.71 1.68 -2.88
N TRP A 60 3.34 1.78 -1.70
CA TRP A 60 3.10 0.98 -0.49
C TRP A 60 2.79 -0.51 -0.75
N ALA A 61 3.57 -1.14 -1.61
CA ALA A 61 3.32 -2.51 -2.04
C ALA A 61 4.62 -3.34 -2.08
N TYR A 62 4.69 -4.27 -3.02
CA TYR A 62 5.84 -5.14 -3.28
C TYR A 62 6.93 -4.40 -4.07
N ALA A 63 8.06 -5.09 -4.31
CA ALA A 63 9.16 -4.57 -5.11
C ALA A 63 8.71 -4.16 -6.53
N GLU A 64 9.49 -3.29 -7.19
CA GLU A 64 9.19 -2.79 -8.54
C GLU A 64 8.93 -3.92 -9.55
N ALA A 65 9.66 -5.04 -9.46
CA ALA A 65 9.46 -6.21 -10.32
C ALA A 65 8.05 -6.81 -10.24
N ALA A 66 7.29 -6.56 -9.17
CA ALA A 66 5.90 -7.01 -9.06
C ALA A 66 4.98 -6.28 -10.04
N ASN A 67 5.36 -5.09 -10.51
CA ASN A 67 4.62 -4.31 -11.50
C ASN A 67 4.55 -5.01 -12.86
N ASP A 68 5.44 -5.97 -13.15
CA ASP A 68 5.46 -6.70 -14.43
C ASP A 68 4.45 -7.86 -14.47
N PHE A 69 4.02 -8.34 -13.30
CA PHE A 69 3.20 -9.56 -13.18
C PHE A 69 1.82 -9.30 -12.56
N ILE A 70 1.66 -8.18 -11.84
CA ILE A 70 0.41 -7.85 -11.15
C ILE A 70 -0.27 -6.69 -11.89
N GLY A 71 -1.31 -7.03 -12.67
CA GLY A 71 -2.01 -6.09 -13.55
C GLY A 71 -2.48 -4.80 -12.88
N VAL A 72 -2.94 -4.86 -11.63
CA VAL A 72 -3.39 -3.68 -10.87
C VAL A 72 -2.24 -2.71 -10.53
N TYR A 73 -0.98 -3.14 -10.64
CA TYR A 73 0.19 -2.30 -10.40
C TYR A 73 0.80 -1.71 -11.67
N HIS A 74 0.40 -2.17 -12.87
CA HIS A 74 0.92 -1.62 -14.14
C HIS A 74 0.84 -0.08 -14.23
N PRO A 75 -0.25 0.59 -13.80
CA PRO A 75 -0.33 2.05 -13.87
C PRO A 75 0.76 2.76 -13.05
N LYS A 76 1.38 2.10 -12.06
CA LYS A 76 2.45 2.68 -11.23
C LYS A 76 3.74 2.91 -11.99
N ALA A 77 3.97 2.22 -13.11
CA ALA A 77 5.17 2.40 -13.92
C ALA A 77 5.33 3.85 -14.38
N GLU A 78 4.26 4.46 -14.90
CA GLU A 78 4.26 5.86 -15.33
C GLU A 78 4.59 6.83 -14.19
N ILE A 79 4.02 6.58 -13.00
CA ILE A 79 4.29 7.38 -11.80
C ILE A 79 5.78 7.29 -11.43
N TRP A 80 6.36 6.09 -11.46
CA TRP A 80 7.76 5.89 -11.10
C TRP A 80 8.72 6.53 -12.09
N GLU A 81 8.46 6.46 -13.39
CA GLU A 81 9.28 7.16 -14.38
C GLU A 81 9.28 8.68 -14.12
N ALA A 82 8.11 9.27 -13.88
CA ALA A 82 8.02 10.68 -13.53
C ALA A 82 8.74 11.03 -12.22
N VAL A 83 8.67 10.17 -11.19
CA VAL A 83 9.39 10.35 -9.92
C VAL A 83 10.91 10.29 -10.13
N LYS A 84 11.41 9.33 -10.90
CA LYS A 84 12.84 9.18 -11.21
C LYS A 84 13.39 10.39 -11.98
N GLU A 85 12.61 10.95 -12.90
CA GLU A 85 12.96 12.15 -13.67
C GLU A 85 12.74 13.47 -12.92
N SER A 86 12.13 13.42 -11.72
CA SER A 86 11.71 14.63 -11.02
C SER A 86 12.87 15.50 -10.50
N GLY A 87 14.03 14.88 -10.24
CA GLY A 87 15.16 15.50 -9.53
C GLY A 87 14.96 15.64 -8.02
N LEU A 88 13.84 15.15 -7.46
CA LEU A 88 13.60 15.10 -6.02
C LEU A 88 14.29 13.88 -5.40
N GLN A 89 14.69 13.95 -4.13
CA GLN A 89 15.02 12.73 -3.39
C GLN A 89 13.72 11.93 -3.19
N TYR A 90 13.76 10.62 -3.46
CA TYR A 90 12.59 9.77 -3.37
C TYR A 90 12.92 8.45 -2.68
N THR A 91 11.87 7.77 -2.21
CA THR A 91 11.96 6.40 -1.74
C THR A 91 10.69 5.63 -2.06
N ALA A 92 10.83 4.37 -2.41
CA ALA A 92 9.75 3.41 -2.47
C ALA A 92 9.61 2.73 -1.11
N PHE A 93 8.52 3.00 -0.39
CA PHE A 93 8.19 2.22 0.81
C PHE A 93 7.62 0.86 0.40
N ARG A 94 8.32 -0.22 0.76
CA ARG A 94 8.01 -1.60 0.37
C ARG A 94 7.63 -2.45 1.59
N PRO A 95 6.38 -2.38 2.09
CA PRO A 95 5.94 -3.14 3.26
C PRO A 95 5.52 -4.58 2.98
N GLY A 96 5.48 -4.99 1.71
CA GLY A 96 4.81 -6.23 1.33
C GLY A 96 3.31 -6.09 1.51
N LEU A 97 2.67 -7.10 2.12
CA LEU A 97 1.25 -7.11 2.37
C LEU A 97 0.87 -6.38 3.66
N PHE A 98 -0.21 -5.64 3.65
CA PHE A 98 -0.73 -5.05 4.88
C PHE A 98 -1.41 -6.15 5.69
N LEU A 99 -0.90 -6.44 6.89
CA LEU A 99 -1.46 -7.47 7.77
C LEU A 99 -2.96 -7.23 8.01
N ASN A 100 -3.37 -5.97 8.15
CA ASN A 100 -4.75 -5.58 8.40
C ASN A 100 -5.71 -6.06 7.29
N PHE A 101 -5.22 -6.27 6.05
CA PHE A 101 -6.04 -6.79 4.95
C PHE A 101 -6.46 -8.24 5.15
N THR A 102 -5.78 -9.01 6.02
CA THR A 102 -6.21 -10.37 6.41
C THR A 102 -7.43 -10.36 7.36
N ALA A 103 -7.63 -9.26 8.09
CA ALA A 103 -8.76 -9.08 9.01
C ALA A 103 -10.00 -8.47 8.33
N PHE A 104 -10.02 -8.43 6.99
CA PHE A 104 -11.13 -7.90 6.20
C PHE A 104 -12.46 -8.58 6.58
N GLY A 105 -13.53 -7.78 6.66
CA GLY A 105 -14.87 -8.24 7.05
C GLY A 105 -15.07 -8.51 8.55
N SER A 106 -14.04 -8.35 9.39
CA SER A 106 -14.17 -8.51 10.84
C SER A 106 -15.00 -7.37 11.45
N THR A 107 -16.08 -7.71 12.14
CA THR A 107 -16.91 -6.75 12.90
C THR A 107 -16.31 -6.36 14.25
N LYS A 108 -15.12 -6.87 14.58
CA LYS A 108 -14.45 -6.68 15.88
C LYS A 108 -13.29 -5.67 15.84
N LEU A 109 -13.11 -4.95 14.73
CA LEU A 109 -12.09 -3.92 14.63
C LEU A 109 -12.62 -2.61 15.24
N GLU A 110 -12.05 -2.20 16.38
CA GLU A 110 -12.45 -0.98 17.10
C GLU A 110 -12.01 0.33 16.42
N ARG A 111 -11.11 0.26 15.41
CA ARG A 111 -10.64 1.43 14.64
C ARG A 111 -11.28 1.50 13.26
N ASP A 112 -11.84 2.70 12.98
CA ASP A 112 -12.51 3.20 11.77
C ASP A 112 -12.93 2.18 10.70
N GLU A 113 -14.19 1.79 10.81
CA GLU A 113 -14.94 0.82 10.00
C GLU A 113 -15.08 1.15 8.50
N ARG A 114 -14.37 2.14 7.96
CA ARG A 114 -14.62 2.69 6.61
C ARG A 114 -13.68 2.18 5.52
N VAL A 115 -12.42 1.87 5.85
CA VAL A 115 -11.46 1.38 4.84
C VAL A 115 -11.72 -0.08 4.47
N PHE A 116 -12.33 -0.85 5.38
CA PHE A 116 -12.52 -2.31 5.26
C PHE A 116 -13.93 -2.76 4.86
N LYS A 117 -14.87 -1.83 4.63
CA LYS A 117 -16.23 -2.15 4.12
C LYS A 117 -16.33 -2.03 2.59
N ALA A 118 -15.33 -1.47 1.92
CA ALA A 118 -15.47 -0.95 0.56
C ALA A 118 -15.23 -1.94 -0.59
N SER A 119 -14.75 -3.17 -0.35
CA SER A 119 -14.68 -4.15 -1.44
C SER A 119 -14.65 -5.62 -0.96
N PRO A 120 -15.78 -6.34 -0.99
CA PRO A 120 -15.81 -7.78 -0.69
C PRO A 120 -14.99 -8.65 -1.66
N GLU A 121 -14.36 -8.06 -2.68
CA GLU A 121 -13.67 -8.74 -3.77
C GLU A 121 -12.12 -8.72 -3.66
N PHE A 122 -11.56 -8.14 -2.60
CA PHE A 122 -10.10 -8.04 -2.40
C PHE A 122 -9.49 -8.91 -1.26
N PRO A 123 -9.95 -10.14 -0.97
CA PRO A 123 -9.22 -10.97 -0.01
C PRO A 123 -7.89 -11.41 -0.64
N ILE A 124 -6.76 -11.04 -0.02
CA ILE A 124 -5.44 -11.62 -0.37
C ILE A 124 -5.39 -13.05 0.16
N GLY A 125 -6.15 -13.93 -0.47
CA GLY A 125 -6.23 -15.35 -0.14
C GLY A 125 -6.82 -15.69 1.24
N LEU A 126 -7.10 -14.73 2.13
CA LEU A 126 -7.62 -15.00 3.46
C LEU A 126 -8.74 -14.03 3.85
N ASN A 127 -9.92 -14.58 4.15
CA ASN A 127 -11.06 -13.88 4.70
C ASN A 127 -11.46 -14.54 6.03
N ILE A 128 -10.88 -14.02 7.12
CA ILE A 128 -11.06 -14.55 8.49
C ILE A 128 -12.53 -14.46 8.91
N ALA A 129 -13.24 -13.40 8.52
CA ALA A 129 -14.63 -13.19 8.90
C ALA A 129 -15.58 -14.23 8.26
N ALA A 130 -15.36 -14.54 6.98
CA ALA A 130 -16.11 -15.56 6.25
C ALA A 130 -15.61 -16.99 6.53
N GLY A 131 -14.47 -17.14 7.22
CA GLY A 131 -13.84 -18.44 7.42
C GLY A 131 -13.37 -19.07 6.10
N ARG A 132 -12.90 -18.27 5.14
CA ARG A 132 -12.51 -18.72 3.80
C ARG A 132 -11.04 -18.43 3.54
N ALA A 133 -10.33 -19.42 3.02
CA ALA A 133 -8.98 -19.26 2.50
C ALA A 133 -8.92 -19.72 1.04
N ASP A 134 -8.33 -18.90 0.19
CA ASP A 134 -7.99 -19.20 -1.19
C ASP A 134 -6.46 -19.21 -1.31
N VAL A 135 -5.88 -20.40 -1.42
CA VAL A 135 -4.43 -20.62 -1.32
C VAL A 135 -3.87 -20.90 -2.72
N PRO A 136 -3.27 -19.89 -3.38
CA PRO A 136 -2.61 -20.11 -4.66
C PRO A 136 -1.35 -20.95 -4.47
N GLY A 137 -1.10 -21.87 -5.41
CA GLY A 137 0.10 -22.71 -5.41
C GLY A 137 0.15 -23.65 -4.21
N SER A 138 1.32 -23.77 -3.57
CA SER A 138 1.48 -24.63 -2.40
C SER A 138 1.02 -23.96 -1.10
N GLY A 139 1.00 -22.63 -1.06
CA GLY A 139 0.77 -21.86 0.14
C GLY A 139 1.97 -21.81 1.08
N GLU A 140 3.12 -22.38 0.68
CA GLU A 140 4.39 -22.39 1.41
C GLU A 140 5.36 -21.29 0.93
N GLU A 141 5.00 -20.57 -0.14
CA GLU A 141 5.77 -19.46 -0.65
C GLU A 141 5.83 -18.35 0.41
N ARG A 142 7.03 -17.82 0.64
CA ARG A 142 7.26 -16.78 1.64
C ARG A 142 6.63 -15.48 1.19
N LEU A 143 5.82 -14.91 2.07
CA LEU A 143 5.29 -13.56 1.93
C LEU A 143 5.73 -12.70 3.12
N ASN A 144 5.94 -11.42 2.82
CA ASN A 144 6.18 -10.40 3.83
C ASN A 144 4.86 -9.71 4.18
N ILE A 145 4.53 -9.64 5.46
CA ILE A 145 3.38 -8.90 5.98
C ILE A 145 3.86 -7.87 6.99
N THR A 146 3.26 -6.69 6.97
CA THR A 146 3.58 -5.62 7.93
C THR A 146 2.30 -5.00 8.45
N PHE A 147 2.24 -4.76 9.76
CA PHE A 147 1.11 -4.08 10.40
C PHE A 147 1.13 -2.59 10.03
N THR A 148 -0.04 -2.00 9.74
CA THR A 148 -0.11 -0.61 9.24
C THR A 148 0.50 0.41 10.20
N ASP A 149 0.39 0.19 11.52
CA ASP A 149 0.98 1.11 12.50
C ASP A 149 2.52 1.03 12.48
N ASP A 150 3.09 -0.15 12.21
CA ASP A 150 4.54 -0.31 12.04
C ASP A 150 5.02 0.33 10.73
N ILE A 151 4.23 0.24 9.66
CA ILE A 151 4.50 0.94 8.39
C ILE A 151 4.53 2.46 8.62
N ALA A 152 3.54 2.99 9.32
CA ALA A 152 3.45 4.41 9.63
C ALA A 152 4.61 4.86 10.54
N GLY A 153 4.95 4.07 11.56
CA GLY A 153 6.09 4.31 12.44
C GLY A 153 7.41 4.34 11.68
N PHE A 154 7.63 3.37 10.78
CA PHE A 154 8.81 3.32 9.93
C PHE A 154 8.90 4.54 9.01
N ALA A 155 7.80 4.89 8.32
CA ALA A 155 7.76 6.04 7.42
C ALA A 155 8.02 7.35 8.16
N ALA A 156 7.43 7.53 9.34
CA ALA A 156 7.68 8.70 10.19
C ALA A 156 9.16 8.76 10.63
N ALA A 157 9.73 7.66 11.12
CA ALA A 157 11.13 7.59 11.53
C ALA A 157 12.11 7.83 10.37
N SER A 158 11.74 7.46 9.14
CA SER A 158 12.55 7.70 7.94
C SER A 158 12.75 9.19 7.61
N LEU A 159 11.92 10.09 8.17
CA LEU A 159 12.09 11.52 7.95
C LEU A 159 13.42 12.03 8.50
N ASP A 160 13.92 11.40 9.56
CA ASP A 160 15.18 11.77 10.23
C ASP A 160 16.40 11.03 9.65
N THR A 161 16.24 10.30 8.56
CA THR A 161 17.33 9.54 7.91
C THR A 161 17.58 10.03 6.48
N GLU A 162 18.70 9.57 5.91
CA GLU A 162 18.87 9.61 4.46
C GLU A 162 17.96 8.58 3.79
N TRP A 163 17.34 8.98 2.67
CA TRP A 163 16.48 8.10 1.89
C TRP A 163 17.30 7.36 0.84
N LYS A 164 17.21 6.03 0.88
CA LYS A 164 17.55 5.18 -0.26
C LYS A 164 16.39 5.20 -1.25
N THR A 165 16.66 4.87 -2.51
CA THR A 165 15.60 4.74 -3.54
C THR A 165 14.56 3.70 -3.17
N GLU A 166 14.93 2.68 -2.39
CA GLU A 166 14.00 1.71 -1.80
C GLU A 166 14.17 1.61 -0.29
N SER A 167 13.03 1.60 0.41
CA SER A 167 12.91 1.39 1.84
C SER A 167 12.01 0.19 2.11
N GLY A 168 12.62 -1.00 2.07
CA GLY A 168 11.96 -2.26 2.43
C GLY A 168 11.74 -2.38 3.92
N MET A 169 10.57 -2.88 4.30
CA MET A 169 10.23 -3.19 5.68
C MET A 169 9.54 -4.55 5.72
N ALA A 170 9.90 -5.36 6.72
CA ALA A 170 9.29 -6.67 6.92
C ALA A 170 8.90 -6.86 8.38
N GLY A 171 7.61 -6.70 8.67
CA GLY A 171 7.09 -6.96 10.01
C GLY A 171 7.18 -8.44 10.36
N THR A 172 6.75 -9.32 9.45
CA THR A 172 6.87 -10.77 9.58
C THR A 172 6.99 -11.41 8.21
N VAL A 173 7.89 -12.40 8.09
CA VAL A 173 7.97 -13.28 6.93
C VAL A 173 7.31 -14.60 7.28
N THR A 174 6.27 -14.98 6.52
CA THR A 174 5.40 -16.14 6.81
C THR A 174 4.91 -16.77 5.52
N THR A 175 4.05 -17.78 5.61
CA THR A 175 3.39 -18.43 4.47
C THR A 175 1.87 -18.28 4.56
N LEU A 176 1.14 -18.48 3.46
CA LEU A 176 -0.33 -18.43 3.51
C LEU A 176 -0.90 -19.55 4.40
N ASN A 177 -0.27 -20.72 4.40
CA ASN A 177 -0.65 -21.82 5.28
C ASN A 177 -0.44 -21.47 6.77
N GLU A 178 0.66 -20.81 7.12
CA GLU A 178 0.88 -20.30 8.48
C GLU A 178 -0.18 -19.28 8.89
N LEU A 179 -0.54 -18.34 8.02
CA LEU A 179 -1.62 -17.38 8.27
C LEU A 179 -2.97 -18.04 8.48
N VAL A 180 -3.32 -19.04 7.66
CA VAL A 180 -4.55 -19.84 7.83
C VAL A 180 -4.53 -20.54 9.19
N ASN A 181 -3.44 -21.20 9.56
CA ASN A 181 -3.31 -21.89 10.84
C ASN A 181 -3.45 -20.93 12.04
N ILE A 182 -2.87 -19.73 11.95
CA ILE A 182 -3.02 -18.68 12.96
C ILE A 182 -4.49 -18.25 13.05
N ALA A 183 -5.15 -18.02 11.92
CA ALA A 183 -6.55 -17.62 11.89
C ALA A 183 -7.46 -18.70 12.53
N GLU A 184 -7.23 -19.98 12.24
CA GLU A 184 -8.00 -21.08 12.84
C GLU A 184 -7.80 -21.15 14.35
N LYS A 185 -6.54 -21.02 14.81
CA LYS A 185 -6.21 -21.03 16.25
C LYS A 185 -6.84 -19.87 17.00
N VAL A 186 -6.81 -18.66 16.42
CA VAL A 186 -7.36 -17.45 17.05
C VAL A 186 -8.89 -17.46 17.05
N THR A 187 -9.52 -17.95 15.99
CA THR A 187 -10.98 -17.95 15.86
C THR A 187 -11.67 -19.17 16.48
N GLY A 188 -10.94 -20.27 16.68
CA GLY A 188 -11.51 -21.57 17.06
C GLY A 188 -12.36 -22.22 15.96
N LYS A 189 -12.32 -21.68 14.72
CA LYS A 189 -13.06 -22.17 13.56
C LYS A 189 -12.09 -22.70 12.52
N LYS A 190 -12.46 -23.80 11.85
CA LYS A 190 -11.74 -24.22 10.65
C LYS A 190 -12.13 -23.35 9.46
N ASN A 191 -11.15 -22.94 8.66
CA ASN A 191 -11.42 -22.24 7.42
C ASN A 191 -11.78 -23.27 6.33
N SER A 192 -12.75 -22.95 5.47
CA SER A 192 -12.91 -23.68 4.21
C SER A 192 -11.80 -23.21 3.26
N SER A 193 -10.88 -24.12 2.94
CA SER A 193 -9.80 -23.87 1.99
C SER A 193 -10.18 -24.41 0.61
N SER A 194 -10.23 -23.56 -0.42
CA SER A 194 -10.13 -23.99 -1.81
C SER A 194 -8.66 -24.01 -2.22
N ARG A 195 -8.22 -25.12 -2.81
CA ARG A 195 -6.88 -25.26 -3.40
C ARG A 195 -7.05 -25.28 -4.91
N ASP A 196 -7.13 -24.09 -5.50
CA ASP A 196 -7.18 -24.00 -6.96
C ASP A 196 -5.75 -24.03 -7.49
N VAL A 197 -5.31 -25.22 -7.89
CA VAL A 197 -4.07 -25.40 -8.67
C VAL A 197 -4.40 -25.09 -10.12
N THR A 198 -4.52 -23.80 -10.44
CA THR A 198 -4.61 -23.35 -11.83
C THR A 198 -3.44 -22.41 -12.09
N PHE A 199 -2.34 -22.98 -12.60
CA PHE A 199 -1.35 -22.18 -13.31
C PHE A 199 -1.96 -21.82 -14.67
N ARG A 200 -1.83 -20.55 -15.07
CA ARG A 200 -2.11 -20.12 -16.45
C ARG A 200 -1.12 -20.78 -17.40
#